data_AF-I6PL65-F1
#
_entry.id   AF-I6PL65-F1
#
_cell.length_a   1.000
_cell.length_b   1.000
_cell.length_c   1.000
_cell.angle_alpha   90.00
_cell.angle_beta   90.00
_cell.angle_gamma   90.00
#
_symmetry.space_group_name_H-M   'P 1'
#
loop_
_entity.id
_entity.type
_entity.pdbx_description
1 polymer ?
#
loop_
_entity_poly.entity_id
_entity_poly.type
_entity_poly.pdbx_seq_one_letter_code
_entity_poly.pdbx_strand_id
1 'polypeptide(L)'
;CDSQCPRDIKFINGEANVLDWAGSPNDSNAGTGRYGACCAEMDIWEANSMAAAYTPHPCSVDGLHRCSGTECGDGSNRYGGVCDKDGCDFNSYRMGNRDFLGPGKTIDTTKKFTVVTQFITDDNTATGDLVEIRRIYVQDGRVVQNSMSNFSGLTPSNSISDNYCAAQKTLFGDNNYFATKGGLTQMGKAYENGMVLVLSIWDDHAANMLWLDS
;
A
#
# COMPACT_ATOMS: atom_id res chain seq x y z
N CYS A 1 -4.73 -12.60 -3.32
CA CYS A 1 -5.55 -11.40 -3.51
C CYS A 1 -4.82 -10.26 -2.86
N ASP A 2 -5.09 -9.06 -3.33
CA ASP A 2 -4.56 -7.83 -2.78
C ASP A 2 -5.46 -6.67 -3.25
N SER A 3 -5.08 -5.43 -2.96
CA SER A 3 -5.89 -4.25 -3.26
C SER A 3 -5.91 -3.87 -4.74
N GLN A 4 -4.98 -4.38 -5.53
CA GLN A 4 -4.94 -4.15 -6.99
C GLN A 4 -5.95 -5.01 -7.73
N CYS A 5 -6.62 -5.96 -7.06
CA CYS A 5 -7.55 -6.91 -7.65
C CYS A 5 -6.94 -7.70 -8.84
N PRO A 6 -5.76 -8.34 -8.67
CA PRO A 6 -4.97 -8.94 -9.74
C PRO A 6 -5.76 -9.96 -10.54
N ARG A 7 -5.70 -9.82 -11.86
CA ARG A 7 -6.37 -10.70 -12.84
C ARG A 7 -5.42 -11.73 -13.45
N ASP A 8 -4.15 -11.66 -13.13
CA ASP A 8 -3.11 -12.60 -13.51
C ASP A 8 -3.05 -13.85 -12.60
N ILE A 9 -3.83 -13.85 -11.51
CA ILE A 9 -4.01 -15.02 -10.67
C ILE A 9 -4.67 -16.15 -11.47
N LYS A 10 -3.94 -17.26 -11.63
CA LYS A 10 -4.31 -18.41 -12.47
C LYS A 10 -5.48 -19.22 -11.90
N PHE A 11 -5.66 -19.23 -10.58
CA PHE A 11 -6.75 -19.93 -9.90
C PHE A 11 -7.41 -19.04 -8.85
N ILE A 12 -8.71 -18.80 -8.98
CA ILE A 12 -9.49 -17.95 -8.07
C ILE A 12 -10.76 -18.70 -7.68
N ASN A 13 -11.07 -18.77 -6.39
CA ASN A 13 -12.22 -19.50 -5.83
C ASN A 13 -12.28 -20.99 -6.26
N GLY A 14 -11.12 -21.65 -6.36
CA GLY A 14 -11.03 -23.06 -6.76
C GLY A 14 -11.22 -23.33 -8.25
N GLU A 15 -11.35 -22.29 -9.08
CA GLU A 15 -11.55 -22.39 -10.53
C GLU A 15 -10.35 -21.79 -11.29
N ALA A 16 -10.01 -22.37 -12.44
CA ALA A 16 -8.99 -21.80 -13.32
C ALA A 16 -9.52 -20.53 -13.99
N ASN A 17 -8.75 -19.44 -13.93
CA ASN A 17 -9.14 -18.13 -14.46
C ASN A 17 -8.86 -18.00 -15.97
N VAL A 18 -9.35 -18.96 -16.77
CA VAL A 18 -9.00 -19.08 -18.20
C VAL A 18 -9.93 -18.31 -19.15
N LEU A 19 -11.09 -17.85 -18.65
CA LEU A 19 -12.03 -17.07 -19.46
C LEU A 19 -11.38 -15.75 -19.85
N ASP A 20 -11.48 -15.40 -21.14
CA ASP A 20 -10.87 -14.20 -21.73
C ASP A 20 -9.35 -14.07 -21.50
N TRP A 21 -8.65 -15.19 -21.29
CA TRP A 21 -7.22 -15.16 -21.02
C TRP A 21 -6.43 -14.53 -22.18
N ALA A 22 -5.70 -13.46 -21.87
CA ALA A 22 -4.79 -12.79 -22.79
C ALA A 22 -3.37 -12.79 -22.21
N GLY A 23 -2.39 -13.23 -23.00
CA GLY A 23 -0.98 -13.18 -22.63
C GLY A 23 -0.49 -11.73 -22.48
N SER A 24 0.42 -11.50 -21.54
CA SER A 24 1.03 -10.18 -21.38
C SER A 24 1.93 -9.85 -22.58
N PRO A 25 1.92 -8.60 -23.10
CA PRO A 25 2.78 -8.21 -24.21
C PRO A 25 4.25 -8.09 -23.81
N ASN A 26 4.55 -7.95 -22.52
CA ASN A 26 5.91 -7.70 -22.00
C ASN A 26 6.34 -8.70 -20.91
N ASP A 27 5.52 -9.71 -20.57
CA ASP A 27 5.91 -10.82 -19.70
C ASP A 27 5.51 -12.15 -20.35
N SER A 28 6.50 -12.97 -20.73
CA SER A 28 6.28 -14.28 -21.35
C SER A 28 5.62 -15.31 -20.44
N ASN A 29 5.57 -15.08 -19.12
CA ASN A 29 5.08 -16.03 -18.12
C ASN A 29 3.72 -15.66 -17.53
N ALA A 30 3.22 -14.47 -17.87
CA ALA A 30 1.98 -13.92 -17.35
C ALA A 30 0.93 -13.66 -18.43
N GLY A 31 -0.28 -13.41 -17.95
CA GLY A 31 -1.45 -13.04 -18.72
C GLY A 31 -2.55 -12.66 -17.75
N THR A 32 -3.70 -12.21 -18.25
CA THR A 32 -4.84 -11.85 -17.40
C THR A 32 -6.08 -12.61 -17.85
N GLY A 33 -6.81 -13.16 -16.90
CA GLY A 33 -8.13 -13.75 -17.10
C GLY A 33 -9.25 -12.75 -16.86
N ARG A 34 -10.51 -13.20 -16.97
CA ARG A 34 -11.70 -12.38 -16.74
C ARG A 34 -11.80 -11.86 -15.31
N TYR A 35 -11.48 -12.70 -14.33
CA TYR A 35 -11.71 -12.41 -12.92
C TYR A 35 -10.46 -11.85 -12.25
N GLY A 36 -10.66 -11.00 -11.26
CA GLY A 36 -9.60 -10.55 -10.34
C GLY A 36 -9.83 -11.04 -8.92
N ALA A 37 -8.77 -11.03 -8.12
CA ALA A 37 -8.82 -11.44 -6.71
C ALA A 37 -8.55 -10.25 -5.79
N CYS A 38 -9.60 -9.60 -5.31
CA CYS A 38 -9.54 -8.42 -4.44
C CYS A 38 -9.50 -8.82 -2.95
N CYS A 39 -8.72 -8.11 -2.14
CA CYS A 39 -8.88 -8.06 -0.69
C CYS A 39 -8.14 -6.85 -0.12
N ALA A 40 -8.43 -6.46 1.12
CA ALA A 40 -7.69 -5.39 1.80
C ALA A 40 -6.23 -5.77 1.97
N GLU A 41 -5.35 -4.76 1.90
CA GLU A 41 -3.90 -4.94 1.89
C GLU A 41 -3.23 -3.90 2.79
N MET A 42 -2.20 -4.32 3.52
CA MET A 42 -1.34 -3.42 4.27
C MET A 42 0.10 -3.66 3.86
N ASP A 43 0.63 -2.72 3.11
CA ASP A 43 2.01 -2.72 2.68
C ASP A 43 2.88 -2.20 3.80
N ILE A 44 3.39 -3.12 4.61
CA ILE A 44 4.38 -2.80 5.63
C ILE A 44 5.64 -2.21 4.99
N TRP A 45 6.03 -2.71 3.83
CA TRP A 45 7.32 -2.41 3.23
C TRP A 45 7.35 -2.71 1.72
N GLU A 46 7.21 -1.67 0.91
CA GLU A 46 7.57 -1.69 -0.51
C GLU A 46 8.83 -0.84 -0.69
N ALA A 47 9.93 -1.45 -1.14
CA ALA A 47 11.21 -0.75 -1.18
C ALA A 47 12.22 -1.39 -2.12
N ASN A 48 13.19 -0.57 -2.48
CA ASN A 48 14.50 -1.00 -2.92
C ASN A 48 15.57 -0.19 -2.17
N SER A 49 16.83 -0.19 -2.63
CA SER A 49 17.88 0.56 -1.94
C SER A 49 17.69 2.07 -2.00
N MET A 50 16.85 2.61 -2.90
CA MET A 50 16.74 4.04 -3.19
C MET A 50 15.51 4.70 -2.54
N ALA A 51 14.43 3.95 -2.39
CA ALA A 51 13.17 4.45 -1.84
C ALA A 51 12.42 3.35 -1.07
N ALA A 52 11.52 3.78 -0.19
CA ALA A 52 10.61 2.90 0.54
C ALA A 52 9.29 3.61 0.82
N ALA A 53 8.19 2.85 0.79
CA ALA A 53 6.85 3.27 1.16
C ALA A 53 6.22 2.27 2.15
N TYR A 54 5.24 2.76 2.92
CA TYR A 54 4.28 1.91 3.61
C TYR A 54 2.89 2.49 3.43
N THR A 55 1.93 1.60 3.15
CA THR A 55 0.67 2.00 2.54
C THR A 55 -0.48 1.08 2.97
N PRO A 56 -1.50 1.55 3.70
CA PRO A 56 -2.75 0.82 3.88
C PRO A 56 -3.67 1.00 2.67
N HIS A 57 -4.32 -0.09 2.29
CA HIS A 57 -5.25 -0.19 1.17
C HIS A 57 -6.55 -0.89 1.62
N PRO A 58 -7.54 -0.14 2.14
CA PRO A 58 -8.82 -0.70 2.51
C PRO A 58 -9.66 -1.08 1.28
N CYS A 59 -10.51 -2.09 1.46
CA CYS A 59 -11.54 -2.46 0.49
C CYS A 59 -12.92 -2.45 1.16
N SER A 60 -13.97 -2.24 0.36
CA SER A 60 -15.36 -2.31 0.82
C SER A 60 -15.91 -3.75 0.91
N VAL A 61 -15.04 -4.75 0.81
CA VAL A 61 -15.33 -6.19 0.87
C VAL A 61 -14.39 -6.83 1.88
N ASP A 62 -14.87 -7.87 2.57
CA ASP A 62 -14.09 -8.58 3.59
C ASP A 62 -13.47 -9.86 3.01
N GLY A 63 -12.19 -10.08 3.31
CA GLY A 63 -11.45 -11.25 2.83
C GLY A 63 -11.32 -11.31 1.30
N LEU A 64 -11.10 -12.52 0.78
CA LEU A 64 -10.99 -12.76 -0.66
C LEU A 64 -12.33 -12.54 -1.37
N HIS A 65 -12.37 -11.57 -2.28
CA HIS A 65 -13.49 -11.30 -3.19
C HIS A 65 -13.07 -11.51 -4.65
N ARG A 66 -13.80 -12.37 -5.37
CA ARG A 66 -13.62 -12.54 -6.82
C ARG A 66 -14.40 -11.46 -7.56
N CYS A 67 -13.70 -10.49 -8.15
CA CYS A 67 -14.32 -9.41 -8.92
C CYS A 67 -14.47 -9.75 -10.40
N SER A 68 -15.36 -9.03 -11.08
CA SER A 68 -15.45 -8.98 -12.55
C SER A 68 -15.85 -7.58 -13.02
N GLY A 69 -15.45 -7.20 -14.23
CA GLY A 69 -15.83 -5.92 -14.82
C GLY A 69 -15.40 -4.73 -13.98
N THR A 70 -16.32 -3.81 -13.70
CA THR A 70 -16.01 -2.57 -12.96
C THR A 70 -15.58 -2.82 -11.52
N GLU A 71 -16.00 -3.92 -10.89
CA GLU A 71 -15.58 -4.23 -9.51
C GLU A 71 -14.07 -4.37 -9.35
N CYS A 72 -13.36 -4.80 -10.41
CA CYS A 72 -11.91 -4.95 -10.38
C CYS A 72 -11.14 -3.63 -10.48
N GLY A 73 -11.81 -2.52 -10.82
CA GLY A 73 -11.18 -1.20 -10.88
C GLY A 73 -10.04 -1.09 -11.91
N ASP A 74 -10.16 -1.71 -13.08
CA ASP A 74 -9.10 -1.71 -14.09
C ASP A 74 -9.06 -0.43 -14.93
N GLY A 75 -7.86 -0.06 -15.40
CA GLY A 75 -7.64 1.01 -16.36
C GLY A 75 -8.26 2.34 -15.92
N SER A 76 -9.13 2.91 -16.76
CA SER A 76 -9.83 4.17 -16.46
C SER A 76 -10.82 4.07 -15.29
N ASN A 77 -11.16 2.86 -14.84
CA ASN A 77 -12.04 2.62 -13.70
C ASN A 77 -11.29 2.42 -12.37
N ARG A 78 -10.03 2.89 -12.27
CA ARG A 78 -9.18 2.77 -11.07
C ARG A 78 -9.89 3.14 -9.76
N TYR A 79 -10.76 4.15 -9.80
CA TYR A 79 -11.53 4.65 -8.66
C TYR A 79 -13.01 4.22 -8.66
N GLY A 80 -13.33 3.11 -9.31
CA GLY A 80 -14.68 2.54 -9.36
C GLY A 80 -14.76 1.07 -8.90
N GLY A 81 -13.64 0.49 -8.46
CA GLY A 81 -13.56 -0.88 -7.97
C GLY A 81 -13.94 -1.05 -6.49
N VAL A 82 -13.81 -2.26 -5.96
CA VAL A 82 -14.09 -2.53 -4.53
C VAL A 82 -12.95 -2.14 -3.59
N CYS A 83 -11.72 -2.04 -4.11
CA CYS A 83 -10.51 -1.76 -3.34
C CYS A 83 -9.89 -0.40 -3.68
N ASP A 84 -9.18 0.17 -2.71
CA ASP A 84 -8.34 1.33 -2.93
C ASP A 84 -6.98 0.92 -3.54
N LYS A 85 -6.82 1.15 -4.85
CA LYS A 85 -5.59 0.81 -5.57
C LYS A 85 -4.42 1.76 -5.31
N ASP A 86 -4.67 2.99 -4.88
CA ASP A 86 -3.61 3.95 -4.59
C ASP A 86 -3.12 3.84 -3.16
N GLY A 87 -4.04 3.61 -2.23
CA GLY A 87 -3.75 3.60 -0.80
C GLY A 87 -3.47 5.00 -0.25
N CYS A 88 -3.14 5.04 1.04
CA CYS A 88 -2.64 6.23 1.71
C CYS A 88 -1.16 6.09 2.05
N ASP A 89 -0.28 6.44 1.11
CA ASP A 89 1.14 6.13 1.22
C ASP A 89 1.90 7.11 2.13
N PHE A 90 2.96 6.58 2.74
CA PHE A 90 4.04 7.37 3.31
C PHE A 90 5.37 6.89 2.76
N ASN A 91 5.87 7.60 1.75
CA ASN A 91 7.23 7.49 1.24
C ASN A 91 8.02 8.74 1.65
N SER A 92 9.11 8.58 2.40
CA SER A 92 9.90 9.71 2.95
C SER A 92 10.38 10.68 1.87
N TYR A 93 10.80 10.17 0.71
CA TYR A 93 11.26 10.98 -0.41
C TYR A 93 10.10 11.76 -1.04
N ARG A 94 8.98 11.07 -1.32
CA ARG A 94 7.74 11.68 -1.83
C ARG A 94 7.20 12.75 -0.89
N MET A 95 7.34 12.53 0.43
CA MET A 95 6.93 13.45 1.49
C MET A 95 7.94 14.58 1.77
N GLY A 96 8.93 14.77 0.90
CA GLY A 96 9.80 15.94 0.89
C GLY A 96 11.11 15.79 1.66
N ASN A 97 11.36 14.64 2.29
CA ASN A 97 12.65 14.35 2.93
C ASN A 97 13.49 13.41 2.06
N ARG A 98 14.30 14.02 1.20
CA ARG A 98 15.14 13.30 0.23
C ARG A 98 16.39 12.66 0.83
N ASP A 99 16.76 13.00 2.07
CA ASP A 99 17.99 12.55 2.73
C ASP A 99 17.74 11.52 3.85
N PHE A 100 16.50 11.04 3.98
CA PHE A 100 16.14 10.12 5.06
C PHE A 100 16.56 8.67 4.79
N LEU A 101 16.18 8.08 3.65
CA LEU A 101 16.43 6.67 3.36
C LEU A 101 17.14 6.51 2.00
N GLY A 102 18.21 5.73 1.98
CA GLY A 102 19.01 5.41 0.79
C GLY A 102 20.49 5.17 1.11
N PRO A 103 21.34 4.91 0.10
CA PRO A 103 22.74 4.55 0.35
C PRO A 103 23.50 5.70 1.03
N GLY A 104 24.01 5.46 2.24
CA GLY A 104 24.73 6.47 3.02
C GLY A 104 23.87 7.60 3.63
N LYS A 105 22.54 7.47 3.63
CA LYS A 105 21.60 8.44 4.23
C LYS A 105 21.33 8.15 5.71
N THR A 106 20.37 8.86 6.31
CA THR A 106 20.00 8.69 7.73
C THR A 106 19.70 7.23 8.08
N ILE A 107 18.91 6.56 7.23
CA ILE A 107 18.78 5.11 7.16
C ILE A 107 19.62 4.66 5.96
N ASP A 108 20.78 4.08 6.27
CA ASP A 108 21.74 3.63 5.27
C ASP A 108 21.33 2.27 4.70
N THR A 109 20.76 2.27 3.50
CA THR A 109 20.25 1.05 2.85
C THR A 109 21.35 0.11 2.36
N THR A 110 22.64 0.48 2.47
CA THR A 110 23.76 -0.43 2.20
C THR A 110 23.99 -1.44 3.33
N LYS A 111 23.29 -1.27 4.46
CA LYS A 111 23.40 -2.12 5.65
C LYS A 111 22.03 -2.64 6.07
N LYS A 112 22.04 -3.71 6.85
CA LYS A 112 20.83 -4.19 7.54
C LYS A 112 20.34 -3.13 8.53
N PHE A 113 19.02 -2.98 8.61
CA PHE A 113 18.33 -2.24 9.65
C PHE A 113 17.05 -3.00 10.04
N THR A 114 16.39 -2.55 11.11
CA THR A 114 15.11 -3.05 11.56
C THR A 114 14.04 -2.04 11.20
N VAL A 115 12.91 -2.52 10.67
CA VAL A 115 11.69 -1.75 10.45
C VAL A 115 10.69 -2.13 11.51
N VAL A 116 10.16 -1.14 12.23
CA VAL A 116 9.11 -1.31 13.23
C VAL A 116 7.89 -0.52 12.76
N THR A 117 6.76 -1.21 12.65
CA THR A 117 5.46 -0.61 12.33
C THR A 117 4.54 -0.83 13.52
N GLN A 118 3.90 0.24 14.00
CA GLN A 118 2.96 0.18 15.12
C GLN A 118 1.58 0.57 14.62
N PHE A 119 0.56 -0.19 15.03
CA PHE A 119 -0.84 0.03 14.69
C PHE A 119 -1.55 0.50 15.96
N ILE A 120 -1.90 1.78 15.99
CA ILE A 120 -2.44 2.45 17.17
C ILE A 120 -3.95 2.56 17.02
N THR A 121 -4.66 2.16 18.07
CA THR A 121 -6.11 2.27 18.19
C THR A 121 -6.50 3.49 19.01
N ASP A 122 -7.73 3.98 18.79
CA ASP A 122 -8.27 5.18 19.44
C ASP A 122 -8.30 5.10 20.98
N ASP A 123 -8.50 3.91 21.52
CA ASP A 123 -8.57 3.64 22.96
C ASP A 123 -7.33 2.92 23.53
N ASN A 124 -6.30 2.69 22.70
CA ASN A 124 -5.10 1.91 23.01
C ASN A 124 -5.37 0.45 23.45
N THR A 125 -6.48 -0.13 23.03
CA THR A 125 -6.79 -1.57 23.21
C THR A 125 -6.68 -2.33 21.89
N ALA A 126 -6.70 -3.66 21.95
CA ALA A 126 -6.71 -4.49 20.74
C ALA A 126 -8.06 -4.51 20.00
N THR A 127 -9.09 -3.83 20.54
CA THR A 127 -10.46 -3.82 20.01
C THR A 127 -10.95 -2.43 19.61
N GLY A 128 -10.13 -1.39 19.81
CA GLY A 128 -10.44 -0.03 19.37
C GLY A 128 -10.23 0.13 17.86
N ASP A 129 -10.79 1.20 17.31
CA ASP A 129 -10.65 1.50 15.88
C ASP A 129 -9.20 1.92 15.57
N LEU A 130 -8.63 1.42 14.48
CA LEU A 130 -7.31 1.85 14.02
C LEU A 130 -7.36 3.35 13.64
N VAL A 131 -6.47 4.15 14.24
CA VAL A 131 -6.40 5.61 14.01
C VAL A 131 -5.04 6.09 13.51
N GLU A 132 -3.98 5.31 13.73
CA GLU A 132 -2.64 5.73 13.35
C GLU A 132 -1.71 4.55 13.04
N ILE A 133 -0.93 4.66 11.96
CA ILE A 133 0.16 3.73 11.65
C ILE A 133 1.49 4.47 11.79
N ARG A 134 2.30 4.08 12.77
CA ARG A 134 3.61 4.68 13.05
C ARG A 134 4.75 3.85 12.53
N ARG A 135 5.85 4.52 12.20
CA ARG A 135 7.09 3.91 11.69
C ARG A 135 8.28 4.31 12.55
N ILE A 136 9.11 3.33 12.88
CA ILE A 136 10.39 3.50 13.57
C ILE A 136 11.43 2.60 12.89
N TYR A 137 12.68 3.03 12.87
CA TYR A 137 13.81 2.24 12.37
C TYR A 137 14.83 2.00 13.47
N VAL A 138 15.55 0.87 13.40
CA VAL A 138 16.72 0.62 14.25
C VAL A 138 17.90 0.21 13.38
N GLN A 139 18.97 0.99 13.39
CA GLN A 139 20.20 0.70 12.64
C GLN A 139 21.42 0.97 13.51
N ASP A 140 22.39 0.05 13.50
CA ASP A 140 23.61 0.13 14.32
C ASP A 140 23.35 0.44 15.81
N GLY A 141 22.28 -0.16 16.36
CA GLY A 141 21.85 0.01 17.75
C GLY A 141 21.15 1.34 18.05
N ARG A 142 20.92 2.20 17.06
CA ARG A 142 20.26 3.50 17.21
C ARG A 142 18.81 3.42 16.76
N VAL A 143 17.91 3.92 17.60
CA VAL A 143 16.50 4.13 17.24
C VAL A 143 16.39 5.43 16.45
N VAL A 144 15.75 5.38 15.28
CA VAL A 144 15.52 6.51 14.39
C VAL A 144 14.02 6.64 14.15
N GLN A 145 13.44 7.78 14.51
CA GLN A 145 12.03 8.07 14.23
C GLN A 145 11.81 8.25 12.73
N ASN A 146 10.60 7.96 12.24
CA ASN A 146 10.27 8.21 10.83
C ASN A 146 10.48 9.68 10.44
N SER A 147 10.77 9.93 9.17
CA SER A 147 10.88 11.29 8.63
C SER A 147 9.57 12.06 8.82
N MET A 148 9.66 13.38 9.02
CA MET A 148 8.51 14.26 8.92
C MET A 148 8.21 14.58 7.46
N SER A 149 6.93 14.74 7.12
CA SER A 149 6.51 15.40 5.88
C SER A 149 6.98 16.85 5.86
N ASN A 150 7.40 17.32 4.68
CA ASN A 150 8.03 18.63 4.50
C ASN A 150 7.52 19.33 3.24
N PHE A 151 6.29 19.83 3.31
CA PHE A 151 5.69 20.67 2.28
C PHE A 151 5.02 21.89 2.90
N SER A 152 5.12 23.02 2.20
CA SER A 152 4.31 24.20 2.53
C SER A 152 2.83 23.86 2.37
N GLY A 153 2.02 24.12 3.39
CA GLY A 153 0.59 23.82 3.39
C GLY A 153 0.20 22.46 4.00
N LEU A 154 1.16 21.63 4.41
CA LEU A 154 0.89 20.46 5.25
C LEU A 154 1.34 20.70 6.68
N THR A 155 0.50 20.32 7.65
CA THR A 155 0.96 20.10 9.01
C THR A 155 1.99 18.96 8.99
N PRO A 156 3.22 19.17 9.49
CA PRO A 156 4.22 18.11 9.52
C PRO A 156 3.70 16.87 10.28
N SER A 157 3.78 15.71 9.64
CA SER A 157 3.41 14.40 10.21
C SER A 157 4.48 13.38 9.85
N ASN A 158 4.68 12.38 10.70
CA ASN A 158 5.56 11.24 10.45
C ASN A 158 4.84 9.88 10.54
N SER A 159 3.52 9.90 10.54
CA SER A 159 2.66 8.72 10.60
C SER A 159 1.46 8.87 9.67
N ILE A 160 0.83 7.74 9.36
CA ILE A 160 -0.42 7.71 8.59
C ILE A 160 -1.59 7.82 9.56
N SER A 161 -2.46 8.79 9.30
CA SER A 161 -3.77 8.99 9.93
C SER A 161 -4.76 9.44 8.84
N ASP A 162 -6.07 9.31 9.04
CA ASP A 162 -7.05 9.78 8.03
C ASP A 162 -6.88 11.27 7.71
N ASN A 163 -6.51 12.10 8.70
CA ASN A 163 -6.21 13.52 8.51
C ASN A 163 -4.96 13.73 7.64
N TYR A 164 -3.91 12.94 7.87
CA TYR A 164 -2.72 12.96 7.01
C TYR A 164 -3.08 12.57 5.58
N CYS A 165 -3.85 11.48 5.39
CA CYS A 165 -4.28 11.00 4.08
C CYS A 165 -5.06 12.07 3.32
N ALA A 166 -6.05 12.69 3.97
CA ALA A 166 -6.85 13.74 3.38
C ALA A 166 -6.01 14.95 2.97
N ALA A 167 -5.09 15.40 3.83
CA ALA A 167 -4.22 16.53 3.56
C ALA A 167 -3.21 16.23 2.44
N GLN A 168 -2.55 15.08 2.49
CA GLN A 168 -1.58 14.62 1.47
C GLN A 168 -2.25 14.50 0.10
N LYS A 169 -3.38 13.80 0.00
CA LYS A 169 -4.10 13.63 -1.27
C LYS A 169 -4.58 14.98 -1.83
N THR A 170 -5.07 15.87 -0.97
CA THR A 170 -5.46 17.23 -1.38
C THR A 170 -4.26 18.03 -1.92
N LEU A 171 -3.11 17.97 -1.24
CA LEU A 171 -1.91 18.69 -1.68
C LEU A 171 -1.43 18.20 -3.06
N PHE A 172 -1.41 16.89 -3.28
CA PHE A 172 -0.89 16.31 -4.52
C PHE A 172 -1.93 16.28 -5.66
N GLY A 173 -3.20 16.62 -5.37
CA GLY A 173 -4.28 16.55 -6.35
C GLY A 173 -4.70 15.11 -6.67
N ASP A 174 -4.41 14.17 -5.76
CA ASP A 174 -4.75 12.76 -5.89
C ASP A 174 -6.22 12.52 -5.48
N ASN A 175 -6.84 11.48 -6.02
CA ASN A 175 -8.15 11.05 -5.56
C ASN A 175 -8.04 10.40 -4.17
N ASN A 176 -8.79 10.89 -3.19
CA ASN A 176 -8.85 10.30 -1.86
C ASN A 176 -9.81 9.09 -1.80
N TYR A 177 -9.53 8.08 -2.61
CA TYR A 177 -10.36 6.88 -2.69
C TYR A 177 -10.28 6.05 -1.40
N PHE A 178 -9.13 6.08 -0.71
CA PHE A 178 -8.91 5.61 0.65
C PHE A 178 -10.07 5.97 1.61
N ALA A 179 -10.43 7.25 1.69
CA ALA A 179 -11.52 7.71 2.54
C ALA A 179 -12.89 7.16 2.11
N THR A 180 -13.13 7.01 0.80
CA THR A 180 -14.37 6.41 0.29
C THR A 180 -14.50 4.92 0.59
N LYS A 181 -13.37 4.25 0.88
CA LYS A 181 -13.29 2.86 1.33
C LYS A 181 -13.29 2.72 2.85
N GLY A 182 -13.53 3.81 3.59
CA GLY A 182 -13.65 3.78 5.05
C GLY A 182 -12.33 3.96 5.80
N GLY A 183 -11.26 4.35 5.10
CA GLY A 183 -10.00 4.79 5.69
C GLY A 183 -9.36 3.78 6.64
N LEU A 184 -8.70 4.30 7.68
CA LEU A 184 -8.03 3.45 8.67
C LEU A 184 -8.98 2.58 9.47
N THR A 185 -10.20 3.05 9.77
CA THR A 185 -11.20 2.21 10.46
C THR A 185 -11.51 0.94 9.65
N GLN A 186 -11.70 1.06 8.33
CA GLN A 186 -11.92 -0.13 7.49
C GLN A 186 -10.66 -1.01 7.39
N MET A 187 -9.48 -0.41 7.35
CA MET A 187 -8.22 -1.17 7.40
C MET A 187 -8.08 -1.96 8.72
N GLY A 188 -8.48 -1.36 9.84
CA GLY A 188 -8.51 -2.00 11.17
C GLY A 188 -9.37 -3.25 11.21
N LYS A 189 -10.56 -3.22 10.59
CA LYS A 189 -11.43 -4.41 10.48
C LYS A 189 -10.77 -5.57 9.73
N ALA A 190 -9.95 -5.27 8.72
CA ALA A 190 -9.18 -6.32 8.03
C ALA A 190 -8.10 -6.93 8.94
N TYR A 191 -7.50 -6.15 9.86
CA TYR A 191 -6.59 -6.68 10.88
C TYR A 191 -7.30 -7.58 11.88
N GLU A 192 -8.49 -7.20 12.34
CA GLU A 192 -9.31 -8.00 13.27
C GLU A 192 -9.69 -9.37 12.69
N ASN A 193 -9.99 -9.41 11.39
CA ASN A 193 -10.27 -10.65 10.66
C ASN A 193 -9.04 -11.57 10.49
N GLY A 194 -7.84 -11.03 10.74
CA GLY A 194 -6.56 -11.71 10.52
C GLY A 194 -6.07 -11.57 9.09
N MET A 195 -4.82 -11.15 8.94
CA MET A 195 -4.13 -11.04 7.65
C MET A 195 -2.98 -12.03 7.53
N VAL A 196 -2.62 -12.36 6.29
CA VAL A 196 -1.49 -13.25 5.97
C VAL A 196 -0.27 -12.42 5.62
N LEU A 197 0.89 -12.77 6.20
CA LEU A 197 2.17 -12.17 5.84
C LEU A 197 2.63 -12.65 4.46
N VAL A 198 2.96 -11.71 3.58
CA VAL A 198 3.58 -11.97 2.27
C VAL A 198 5.01 -11.44 2.26
N LEU A 199 5.92 -12.18 1.64
CA LEU A 199 7.29 -11.75 1.34
C LEU A 199 7.52 -11.97 -0.15
N SER A 200 7.88 -10.93 -0.89
CA SER A 200 8.03 -10.98 -2.34
C SER A 200 9.23 -10.16 -2.82
N ILE A 201 9.64 -10.42 -4.06
CA ILE A 201 10.54 -9.59 -4.85
C ILE A 201 10.04 -9.65 -6.29
N TRP A 202 9.90 -8.50 -6.93
CA TRP A 202 9.27 -8.37 -8.24
C TRP A 202 9.76 -7.11 -8.97
N ASP A 203 9.66 -7.12 -10.29
CA ASP A 203 9.72 -5.96 -11.14
C ASP A 203 8.32 -5.63 -11.68
N ASP A 204 8.13 -4.37 -12.08
CA ASP A 204 6.81 -3.85 -12.42
C ASP A 204 6.63 -3.70 -13.94
N HIS A 205 5.92 -4.64 -14.54
CA HIS A 205 5.61 -4.61 -15.97
C HIS A 205 4.55 -3.55 -16.35
N ALA A 206 3.88 -2.91 -15.39
CA ALA A 206 2.84 -1.91 -15.64
C ALA A 206 3.38 -0.48 -15.59
N ALA A 207 4.22 -0.15 -14.61
CA ALA A 207 4.73 1.20 -14.39
C ALA A 207 6.25 1.26 -14.11
N ASN A 208 6.99 0.17 -14.32
CA ASN A 208 8.45 0.10 -14.18
C ASN A 208 8.98 0.56 -12.81
N MET A 209 8.17 0.43 -11.75
CA MET A 209 8.48 0.85 -10.38
C MET A 209 8.63 2.37 -10.21
N LEU A 210 8.29 3.15 -11.24
CA LEU A 210 8.45 4.62 -11.25
C LEU A 210 7.62 5.31 -10.18
N TRP A 211 6.53 4.69 -9.74
CA TRP A 211 5.67 5.19 -8.67
C TRP A 211 6.37 5.17 -7.30
N LEU A 212 7.42 4.36 -7.13
CA LEU A 212 8.15 4.20 -5.87
C LEU A 212 9.41 5.06 -5.81
N ASP A 213 10.20 5.08 -6.89
CA ASP A 213 11.60 5.52 -6.85
C ASP A 213 12.05 6.56 -7.89
N SER A 214 11.13 7.13 -8.68
CA SER A 214 11.46 8.09 -9.75
C SER A 214 10.76 9.45 -9.68
#